data_AF-A0A6N9NX36-F1
#
_entry.id   AF-A0A6N9NX36-F1
#
_cell.length_a   1.000
_cell.length_b   1.000
_cell.length_c   1.000
_cell.angle_alpha   90.00
_cell.angle_beta   90.00
_cell.angle_gamma   90.00
#
_symmetry.space_group_name_H-M   'P 1'
#
loop_
_entity.id
_entity.type
_entity.pdbx_description
1 polymer ?
#
loop_
_entity_poly.entity_id
_entity_poly.type
_entity_poly.pdbx_seq_one_letter_code
_entity_poly.pdbx_strand_id
1 'polypeptide(L)'
;GYELMETQYGEGDAAKSQTIAENYITQGVVGIFGCNEGSTTGTGNAIKASGNSSIIGVGFDKSDAIMNLINDGFLLCTMAQNPDVMGAEGVKAAVAALNGESLGGKVTDTGVSVISASGSSAAAASGDTAVKASQEWKIALITMDSIDQHWVTLNDGAQKTAGELGVSVTFMSPNTKDDAQQIECVNNAVAGGYQAIIVAANGPDAISSALKEAASS
;
A
#
# COMPACT_ATOMS: atom_id res chain seq x y z
N GLY A 1 9.99 -13.13 -28.06
CA GLY A 1 9.09 -13.38 -26.90
C GLY A 1 9.95 -13.51 -25.67
N TYR A 2 9.35 -13.38 -24.49
CA TYR A 2 10.03 -13.64 -23.21
C TYR A 2 9.57 -14.99 -22.65
N GLU A 3 10.48 -15.68 -21.96
CA GLU A 3 10.19 -16.88 -21.18
C GLU A 3 10.28 -16.50 -19.70
N LEU A 4 9.26 -16.85 -18.93
CA LEU A 4 9.25 -16.62 -17.48
C LEU A 4 9.92 -17.79 -16.79
N MET A 5 10.98 -17.50 -16.04
CA MET A 5 11.59 -18.46 -15.13
C MET A 5 10.64 -18.72 -13.94
N GLU A 6 10.88 -19.81 -13.21
CA GLU A 6 10.12 -20.12 -11.98
C GLU A 6 10.14 -18.95 -11.00
N THR A 7 9.06 -18.71 -10.24
CA THR A 7 9.06 -17.72 -9.15
C THR A 7 9.75 -18.28 -7.92
N GLN A 8 10.76 -17.59 -7.40
CA GLN A 8 11.48 -17.97 -6.18
C GLN A 8 11.21 -16.99 -5.03
N TYR A 9 11.12 -17.51 -3.80
CA TYR A 9 10.69 -16.73 -2.63
C TYR A 9 11.88 -16.33 -1.75
N GLY A 10 12.21 -15.05 -1.79
CA GLY A 10 13.24 -14.43 -0.97
C GLY A 10 12.81 -14.06 0.46
N GLU A 11 11.55 -14.31 0.83
CA GLU A 11 10.98 -14.02 2.18
C GLU A 11 11.04 -12.54 2.60
N GLY A 12 11.21 -11.63 1.65
CA GLY A 12 11.47 -10.21 1.95
C GLY A 12 12.87 -9.95 2.49
N ASP A 13 13.76 -10.94 2.48
CA ASP A 13 15.16 -10.79 2.87
C ASP A 13 16.02 -10.42 1.65
N ALA A 14 16.79 -9.34 1.78
CA ALA A 14 17.58 -8.81 0.68
C ALA A 14 18.77 -9.72 0.31
N ALA A 15 19.43 -10.34 1.30
CA ALA A 15 20.59 -11.20 1.05
C ALA A 15 20.18 -12.51 0.35
N LYS A 16 19.11 -13.14 0.83
CA LYS A 16 18.50 -14.33 0.20
C LYS A 16 18.05 -14.01 -1.22
N SER A 17 17.37 -12.87 -1.40
CA SER A 17 16.92 -12.43 -2.72
C SER A 17 18.08 -12.14 -3.66
N GLN A 18 19.20 -11.59 -3.16
CA GLN A 18 20.41 -11.39 -3.94
C GLN A 18 20.98 -12.72 -4.45
N THR A 19 21.14 -13.72 -3.58
CA THR A 19 21.62 -15.05 -3.99
C THR A 19 20.72 -15.70 -5.04
N ILE A 20 19.39 -15.56 -4.89
CA ILE A 20 18.43 -16.03 -5.89
C ILE A 20 18.63 -15.31 -7.23
N ALA A 21 18.76 -13.99 -7.21
CA ALA A 21 18.97 -13.19 -8.42
C ALA A 21 20.31 -13.54 -9.11
N GLU A 22 21.41 -13.72 -8.37
CA GLU A 22 22.71 -14.16 -8.90
C GLU A 22 22.60 -15.51 -9.65
N ASN A 23 21.79 -16.44 -9.13
CA ASN A 23 21.54 -17.72 -9.81
C ASN A 23 20.78 -17.54 -11.13
N TYR A 24 19.80 -16.64 -11.20
CA TYR A 24 19.12 -16.33 -12.47
C TYR A 24 20.04 -15.64 -13.47
N ILE A 25 20.87 -14.71 -13.01
CA ILE A 25 21.86 -14.03 -13.84
C ILE A 25 22.79 -15.07 -14.50
N THR A 26 23.23 -16.07 -13.73
CA THR A 26 24.06 -17.19 -14.23
C THR A 26 23.32 -18.05 -15.26
N GLN A 27 21.99 -18.16 -15.15
CA GLN A 27 21.14 -18.85 -16.12
C GLN A 27 20.85 -18.03 -17.38
N GLY A 28 21.36 -16.79 -17.47
CA GLY A 28 21.27 -15.96 -18.66
C GLY A 28 19.96 -15.18 -18.80
N VAL A 29 19.28 -14.87 -17.70
CA VAL A 29 18.10 -13.99 -17.76
C VAL A 29 18.48 -12.60 -18.26
N VAL A 30 17.54 -11.98 -18.97
CA VAL A 30 17.67 -10.60 -19.48
C VAL A 30 16.98 -9.58 -18.58
N GLY A 31 16.23 -10.03 -17.57
CA GLY A 31 15.61 -9.15 -16.59
C GLY A 31 15.13 -9.91 -15.36
N ILE A 32 14.97 -9.17 -14.26
CA ILE A 32 14.54 -9.67 -12.95
C ILE A 32 13.56 -8.67 -12.34
N PHE A 33 12.46 -9.18 -11.78
CA PHE A 33 11.45 -8.38 -11.07
C PHE A 33 11.46 -8.72 -9.57
N GLY A 34 11.75 -7.72 -8.73
CA GLY A 34 11.62 -7.80 -7.27
C GLY A 34 10.21 -7.39 -6.82
N CYS A 35 9.53 -8.27 -6.09
CA CYS A 35 8.11 -8.11 -5.74
C CYS A 35 7.84 -7.39 -4.41
N ASN A 36 8.87 -6.99 -3.67
CA ASN A 36 8.81 -6.23 -2.42
C ASN A 36 10.18 -5.60 -2.12
N GLU A 37 10.28 -4.78 -1.08
CA GLU A 37 11.49 -4.02 -0.76
C GLU A 37 12.77 -4.88 -0.71
N GLY A 38 12.74 -5.99 0.03
CA GLY A 38 13.89 -6.88 0.17
C GLY A 38 14.28 -7.54 -1.15
N SER A 39 13.31 -8.03 -1.91
CA SER A 39 13.58 -8.65 -3.21
C SER A 39 14.04 -7.66 -4.27
N THR A 40 13.54 -6.43 -4.26
CA THR A 40 14.02 -5.33 -5.11
C THR A 40 15.46 -4.99 -4.78
N THR A 41 15.77 -4.82 -3.49
CA THR A 41 17.13 -4.50 -3.02
C THR A 41 18.10 -5.62 -3.39
N GLY A 42 17.73 -6.88 -3.15
CA GLY A 42 18.54 -8.04 -3.52
C GLY A 42 18.77 -8.14 -5.02
N THR A 43 17.74 -7.89 -5.83
CA THR A 43 17.84 -7.86 -7.30
C THR A 43 18.84 -6.81 -7.78
N GLY A 44 18.71 -5.56 -7.30
CA GLY A 44 19.62 -4.50 -7.70
C GLY A 44 21.06 -4.76 -7.25
N ASN A 45 21.25 -5.32 -6.04
CA ASN A 45 22.58 -5.72 -5.56
C ASN A 45 23.21 -6.82 -6.41
N ALA A 46 22.43 -7.83 -6.82
CA ALA A 46 22.91 -8.90 -7.70
C ALA A 46 23.32 -8.37 -9.08
N ILE A 47 22.51 -7.48 -9.67
CA ILE A 47 22.82 -6.84 -10.95
C ILE A 47 24.12 -6.01 -10.83
N LYS A 48 24.23 -5.20 -9.77
CA LYS A 48 25.44 -4.44 -9.43
C LYS A 48 26.67 -5.33 -9.32
N ALA A 49 26.58 -6.44 -8.58
CA ALA A 49 27.68 -7.38 -8.37
C ALA A 49 28.09 -8.13 -9.65
N SER A 50 27.13 -8.40 -10.54
CA SER A 50 27.39 -9.12 -11.79
C SER A 50 28.24 -8.34 -12.79
N GLY A 51 28.24 -7.00 -12.70
CA GLY A 51 28.83 -6.13 -13.70
C GLY A 51 28.16 -6.19 -15.08
N ASN A 52 27.02 -6.88 -15.22
CA ASN A 52 26.30 -7.03 -16.47
C ASN A 52 25.20 -5.96 -16.61
N SER A 53 25.53 -4.87 -17.30
CA SER A 53 24.61 -3.77 -17.58
C SER A 53 23.49 -4.10 -18.57
N SER A 54 23.48 -5.30 -19.16
CA SER A 54 22.41 -5.72 -20.09
C SER A 54 21.19 -6.29 -19.36
N ILE A 55 21.26 -6.52 -18.05
CA ILE A 55 20.18 -7.09 -17.25
C ILE A 55 19.29 -5.98 -16.74
N ILE A 56 17.98 -6.07 -17.03
CA ILE A 56 17.00 -5.08 -16.61
C ILE A 56 16.41 -5.49 -15.26
N GLY A 57 16.70 -4.72 -14.21
CA GLY A 57 16.06 -4.86 -12.90
C GLY A 57 14.82 -3.97 -12.78
N VAL A 58 13.68 -4.53 -12.38
CA VAL A 58 12.47 -3.79 -12.00
C VAL A 58 12.11 -4.13 -10.56
N GLY A 59 11.66 -3.15 -9.79
CA GLY A 59 11.36 -3.31 -8.38
C GLY A 59 9.91 -3.04 -8.00
N PHE A 60 9.63 -3.34 -6.74
CA PHE A 60 8.49 -2.87 -5.97
C PHE A 60 8.99 -2.23 -4.66
N ASP A 61 8.17 -1.35 -4.08
CA ASP A 61 8.43 -0.51 -2.90
C ASP A 61 9.44 0.62 -3.13
N LYS A 62 9.56 1.48 -2.12
CA LYS A 62 10.42 2.67 -2.14
C LYS A 62 11.16 2.80 -0.81
N SER A 63 12.47 2.73 -0.89
CA SER A 63 13.40 3.03 0.20
C SER A 63 14.62 3.75 -0.36
N ASP A 64 15.44 4.36 0.51
CA ASP A 64 16.67 5.02 0.08
C ASP A 64 17.61 4.05 -0.65
N ALA A 65 17.65 2.77 -0.22
CA ALA A 65 18.43 1.74 -0.89
C ALA A 65 17.97 1.50 -2.34
N ILE A 66 16.65 1.38 -2.56
CA ILE A 66 16.07 1.20 -3.90
C ILE A 66 16.32 2.44 -4.75
N MET A 67 16.13 3.64 -4.20
CA MET A 67 16.36 4.88 -4.92
C MET A 67 17.82 5.04 -5.35
N ASN A 68 18.77 4.66 -4.49
CA ASN A 68 20.20 4.66 -4.85
C ASN A 68 20.50 3.66 -5.97
N LEU A 69 19.94 2.44 -5.92
CA LEU A 69 20.10 1.45 -6.99
C LEU A 69 19.53 1.91 -8.33
N ILE A 70 18.42 2.66 -8.31
CA ILE A 70 17.84 3.28 -9.52
C ILE A 70 18.77 4.38 -10.06
N ASN A 71 19.23 5.28 -9.19
CA ASN A 71 20.10 6.40 -9.58
C ASN A 71 21.46 5.94 -10.10
N ASP A 72 21.99 4.84 -9.53
CA ASP A 72 23.23 4.21 -9.98
C ASP A 72 23.04 3.37 -11.27
N GLY A 73 21.81 3.18 -11.75
CA GLY A 73 21.49 2.47 -12.98
C GLY A 73 21.41 0.94 -12.86
N PHE A 74 21.34 0.40 -11.64
CA PHE A 74 21.21 -1.04 -11.37
C PHE A 74 19.75 -1.52 -11.31
N LEU A 75 18.81 -0.58 -11.18
CA LEU A 75 17.39 -0.80 -11.36
C LEU A 75 16.86 0.23 -12.37
N LEU A 76 16.02 -0.24 -13.30
CA LEU A 76 15.36 0.63 -14.28
C LEU A 76 14.30 1.51 -13.59
N CYS A 77 13.47 0.89 -12.76
CA CYS A 77 12.42 1.55 -12.01
C CYS A 77 11.95 0.68 -10.84
N THR A 78 11.15 1.28 -9.95
CA THR A 78 10.38 0.58 -8.94
C THR A 78 8.92 1.01 -8.99
N MET A 79 8.00 0.11 -8.65
CA MET A 79 6.60 0.41 -8.44
C MET A 79 6.33 0.74 -6.98
N ALA A 80 5.65 1.86 -6.73
CA ALA A 80 5.25 2.29 -5.40
C ALA A 80 3.73 2.45 -5.31
N GLN A 81 3.18 2.10 -4.16
CA GLN A 81 1.77 2.28 -3.84
C GLN A 81 1.43 3.77 -3.64
N ASN A 82 0.15 4.12 -3.81
CA ASN A 82 -0.38 5.49 -3.63
C ASN A 82 -1.22 5.59 -2.34
N PRO A 83 -0.61 5.60 -1.14
CA PRO A 83 -1.35 5.56 0.13
C PRO A 83 -2.29 6.76 0.32
N ASP A 84 -1.88 7.95 -0.10
CA ASP A 84 -2.73 9.16 -0.09
C ASP A 84 -4.03 8.95 -0.88
N VAL A 85 -3.93 8.33 -2.05
CA VAL A 85 -5.09 7.99 -2.89
C VAL A 85 -5.94 6.90 -2.23
N MET A 86 -5.33 5.92 -1.57
CA MET A 86 -6.07 4.91 -0.78
C MET A 86 -6.90 5.56 0.33
N GLY A 87 -6.32 6.53 1.05
CA GLY A 87 -7.02 7.29 2.09
C GLY A 87 -8.17 8.11 1.51
N ALA A 88 -7.93 8.80 0.40
CA ALA A 88 -8.94 9.60 -0.27
C ALA A 88 -10.13 8.77 -0.76
N GLU A 89 -9.87 7.66 -1.47
CA GLU A 89 -10.91 6.77 -1.98
C GLU A 89 -11.66 6.06 -0.85
N GLY A 90 -10.98 5.73 0.26
CA GLY A 90 -11.62 5.20 1.47
C GLY A 90 -12.66 6.15 2.06
N VAL A 91 -12.33 7.44 2.15
CA VAL A 91 -13.26 8.47 2.64
C VAL A 91 -14.43 8.66 1.68
N LYS A 92 -14.19 8.72 0.36
CA LYS A 92 -15.27 8.81 -0.64
C LYS A 92 -16.22 7.62 -0.54
N ALA A 93 -15.69 6.40 -0.42
CA ALA A 93 -16.49 5.20 -0.27
C ALA A 93 -17.33 5.22 1.03
N ALA A 94 -16.73 5.63 2.14
CA ALA A 94 -17.45 5.78 3.41
C ALA A 94 -18.58 6.80 3.31
N VAL A 95 -18.34 7.97 2.70
CA VAL A 95 -19.37 9.00 2.49
C VAL A 95 -20.49 8.51 1.58
N ALA A 96 -20.18 7.82 0.48
CA ALA A 96 -21.18 7.24 -0.42
C ALA A 96 -22.08 6.22 0.33
N ALA A 97 -21.46 5.32 1.11
CA ALA A 97 -22.20 4.37 1.93
C ALA A 97 -23.09 5.06 2.98
N LEU A 98 -22.60 6.11 3.62
CA LEU A 98 -23.35 6.91 4.60
C LEU A 98 -24.51 7.70 3.97
N ASN A 99 -24.39 8.08 2.70
CA ASN A 99 -25.50 8.64 1.90
C ASN A 99 -26.55 7.57 1.51
N GLY A 100 -26.34 6.30 1.86
CA GLY A 100 -27.24 5.19 1.55
C GLY A 100 -26.93 4.48 0.24
N GLU A 101 -25.80 4.79 -0.41
CA GLU A 101 -25.39 4.08 -1.62
C GLU A 101 -24.89 2.67 -1.28
N SER A 102 -25.32 1.67 -2.05
CA SER A 102 -24.75 0.32 -1.93
C SER A 102 -23.45 0.25 -2.73
N LEU A 103 -22.35 -0.05 -2.05
CA LEU A 103 -21.04 -0.23 -2.70
C LEU A 103 -20.92 -1.59 -3.41
N GLY A 104 -21.80 -2.56 -3.14
CA GLY A 104 -21.84 -3.85 -3.84
C GLY A 104 -20.54 -4.68 -3.76
N GLY A 105 -19.70 -4.45 -2.75
CA GLY A 105 -18.37 -5.07 -2.67
C GLY A 105 -17.37 -4.57 -3.72
N LYS A 106 -17.58 -3.36 -4.26
CA LYS A 106 -16.70 -2.73 -5.25
C LYS A 106 -15.27 -2.68 -4.76
N VAL A 107 -14.36 -3.11 -5.63
CA VAL A 107 -12.92 -2.93 -5.49
C VAL A 107 -12.51 -1.70 -6.31
N THR A 108 -11.81 -0.76 -5.70
CA THR A 108 -11.26 0.42 -6.37
C THR A 108 -9.75 0.24 -6.55
N ASP A 109 -9.28 0.27 -7.79
CA ASP A 109 -7.84 0.34 -8.08
C ASP A 109 -7.36 1.78 -7.86
N THR A 110 -6.49 1.96 -6.87
CA THR A 110 -5.89 3.24 -6.47
C THR A 110 -4.66 3.61 -7.31
N GLY A 111 -4.34 2.79 -8.31
CA GLY A 111 -3.22 2.96 -9.20
C GLY A 111 -1.89 2.64 -8.54
N VAL A 112 -0.84 2.76 -9.34
CA VAL A 112 0.55 2.57 -8.92
C VAL A 112 1.41 3.68 -9.52
N SER A 113 2.43 4.08 -8.78
CA SER A 113 3.45 5.00 -9.25
C SER A 113 4.67 4.23 -9.74
N VAL A 114 5.10 4.48 -10.97
CA VAL A 114 6.39 4.02 -11.49
C VAL A 114 7.42 5.09 -11.21
N ILE A 115 8.42 4.76 -10.39
CA ILE A 115 9.50 5.65 -9.99
C ILE A 115 10.78 5.22 -10.72
N SER A 116 11.40 6.17 -11.41
CA SER A 116 12.63 5.98 -12.17
C SER A 116 13.60 7.13 -11.91
N ALA A 117 14.85 7.01 -12.39
CA ALA A 117 15.82 8.11 -12.33
C ALA A 117 15.34 9.38 -13.07
N SER A 118 14.48 9.23 -14.08
CA SER A 118 13.88 10.36 -14.81
C SER A 118 12.69 11.02 -14.10
N GLY A 119 12.26 10.49 -12.96
CA GLY A 119 11.12 10.97 -12.19
C GLY A 119 10.07 9.90 -11.93
N SER A 120 8.94 10.33 -11.36
CA SER A 120 7.80 9.47 -11.05
C SER A 120 6.65 9.73 -12.03
N SER A 121 6.01 8.67 -12.49
CA SER A 121 4.74 8.73 -13.24
C SER A 121 3.71 7.86 -12.54
N ALA A 122 2.54 8.42 -12.23
CA ALA A 122 1.45 7.69 -11.58
C ALA A 122 0.36 7.32 -12.58
N ALA A 123 -0.10 6.07 -12.53
CA ALA A 123 -1.39 5.73 -13.10
C ALA A 123 -2.49 6.33 -12.22
N ALA A 124 -3.46 7.03 -12.83
CA ALA A 124 -4.58 7.61 -12.10
C ALA A 124 -5.45 6.48 -11.50
N ALA A 125 -5.96 6.70 -10.29
CA ALA A 125 -6.95 5.80 -9.70
C ALA A 125 -8.22 5.74 -10.56
N SER A 126 -8.86 4.58 -10.56
CA SER A 126 -10.08 4.31 -11.34
C SER A 126 -11.37 4.77 -10.63
N GLY A 127 -11.27 5.57 -9.57
CA GLY A 127 -12.38 6.04 -8.75
C GLY A 127 -12.77 7.50 -9.01
N ASP A 128 -13.64 7.74 -9.99
CA ASP A 128 -14.22 9.06 -10.24
C ASP A 128 -15.71 9.08 -9.86
N THR A 129 -15.98 8.92 -8.57
CA THR A 129 -17.34 9.10 -8.04
C THR A 129 -17.38 10.44 -7.33
N ALA A 130 -17.95 11.45 -7.98
CA ALA A 130 -18.23 12.73 -7.36
C ALA A 130 -19.27 12.52 -6.25
N VAL A 131 -18.84 12.55 -4.99
CA VAL A 131 -19.68 12.40 -3.81
C VAL A 131 -19.55 13.65 -2.95
N LYS A 132 -20.61 14.01 -2.22
CA LYS A 132 -20.58 15.03 -1.17
C LYS A 132 -21.38 14.53 0.02
N ALA A 133 -20.94 14.82 1.24
CA ALA A 133 -21.69 14.41 2.42
C ALA A 133 -23.03 15.15 2.51
N SER A 134 -24.10 14.42 2.86
CA SER A 134 -25.43 15.00 3.09
C SER A 134 -25.54 15.69 4.45
N GLN A 135 -24.64 15.35 5.39
CA GLN A 135 -24.50 15.94 6.71
C GLN A 135 -23.08 15.70 7.24
N GLU A 136 -22.75 16.33 8.36
CA GLU A 136 -21.47 16.09 9.02
C GLU A 136 -21.44 14.71 9.68
N TRP A 137 -20.43 13.92 9.34
CA TRP A 137 -20.19 12.58 9.91
C TRP A 137 -18.80 12.47 10.54
N LYS A 138 -18.69 11.56 11.50
CA LYS A 138 -17.44 11.10 12.10
C LYS A 138 -17.08 9.74 11.52
N ILE A 139 -15.91 9.67 10.89
CA ILE A 139 -15.35 8.46 10.30
C ILE A 139 -14.10 8.07 11.07
N ALA A 140 -13.96 6.81 11.46
CA ALA A 140 -12.73 6.30 12.04
C ALA A 140 -11.86 5.73 10.92
N LEU A 141 -10.59 6.13 10.87
CA LEU A 141 -9.57 5.50 10.03
C LEU A 141 -8.68 4.67 10.93
N ILE A 142 -8.69 3.35 10.75
CA ILE A 142 -7.96 2.39 11.57
C ILE A 142 -6.87 1.70 10.73
N THR A 143 -5.60 1.94 11.02
CA THR A 143 -4.47 1.28 10.31
C THR A 143 -3.74 0.27 11.18
N MET A 144 -2.72 -0.39 10.61
CA MET A 144 -1.93 -1.41 11.30
C MET A 144 -1.04 -0.81 12.40
N ASP A 145 -0.50 0.38 12.18
CA ASP A 145 0.28 1.15 13.15
C ASP A 145 0.28 2.66 12.79
N SER A 146 0.86 3.47 13.68
CA SER A 146 0.99 4.93 13.56
C SER A 146 2.39 5.41 13.13
N ILE A 147 3.34 4.50 12.95
CA ILE A 147 4.76 4.83 12.80
C ILE A 147 5.18 4.78 11.33
N ASP A 148 4.72 3.78 10.58
CA ASP A 148 5.04 3.61 9.18
C ASP A 148 4.52 4.81 8.36
N GLN A 149 5.41 5.39 7.56
CA GLN A 149 5.11 6.53 6.70
C GLN A 149 4.03 6.21 5.66
N HIS A 150 3.85 4.95 5.30
CA HIS A 150 2.75 4.51 4.44
C HIS A 150 1.39 4.86 5.08
N TRP A 151 1.18 4.53 6.36
CA TRP A 151 -0.08 4.82 7.06
C TRP A 151 -0.26 6.31 7.34
N VAL A 152 0.82 7.02 7.63
CA VAL A 152 0.79 8.49 7.80
C VAL A 152 0.34 9.16 6.50
N THR A 153 0.93 8.78 5.36
CA THR A 153 0.56 9.34 4.05
C THR A 153 -0.89 8.98 3.67
N LEU A 154 -1.34 7.77 4.03
CA LEU A 154 -2.73 7.37 3.85
C LEU A 154 -3.68 8.26 4.66
N ASN A 155 -3.36 8.51 5.92
CA ASN A 155 -4.13 9.42 6.75
C ASN A 155 -4.14 10.84 6.16
N ASP A 156 -3.03 11.37 5.66
CA ASP A 156 -3.00 12.70 5.06
C ASP A 156 -3.98 12.83 3.87
N GLY A 157 -4.02 11.81 3.01
CA GLY A 157 -4.99 11.76 1.91
C GLY A 157 -6.45 11.67 2.38
N ALA A 158 -6.69 10.89 3.44
CA ALA A 158 -8.00 10.80 4.08
C ALA A 158 -8.44 12.14 4.71
N GLN A 159 -7.56 12.80 5.47
CA GLN A 159 -7.84 14.08 6.13
C GLN A 159 -8.15 15.19 5.12
N LYS A 160 -7.34 15.27 4.05
CA LYS A 160 -7.57 16.23 2.96
C LYS A 160 -8.96 16.03 2.35
N THR A 161 -9.28 14.80 1.98
CA THR A 161 -10.57 14.46 1.34
C THR A 161 -11.74 14.66 2.30
N ALA A 162 -11.57 14.35 3.59
CA ALA A 162 -12.60 14.59 4.61
C ALA A 162 -12.99 16.06 4.68
N GLY A 163 -12.01 16.97 4.69
CA GLY A 163 -12.23 18.41 4.65
C GLY A 163 -12.96 18.88 3.39
N GLU A 164 -12.62 18.32 2.22
CA GLU A 164 -13.28 18.61 0.94
C GLU A 164 -14.75 18.13 0.92
N LEU A 165 -15.04 17.00 1.56
CA LEU A 165 -16.37 16.38 1.57
C LEU A 165 -17.28 16.85 2.71
N GLY A 166 -16.74 17.57 3.70
CA GLY A 166 -17.50 18.06 4.86
C GLY A 166 -17.74 17.01 5.94
N VAL A 167 -16.78 16.10 6.14
CA VAL A 167 -16.78 15.08 7.21
C VAL A 167 -15.52 15.18 8.05
N SER A 168 -15.53 14.53 9.22
CA SER A 168 -14.36 14.40 10.09
C SER A 168 -13.81 12.98 10.03
N VAL A 169 -12.48 12.84 9.98
CA VAL A 169 -11.79 11.57 10.08
C VAL A 169 -10.90 11.58 11.32
N THR A 170 -11.05 10.58 12.19
CA THR A 170 -10.12 10.35 13.32
C THR A 170 -9.21 9.19 12.99
N PHE A 171 -7.90 9.45 13.05
CA PHE A 171 -6.89 8.41 12.90
C PHE A 171 -6.73 7.64 14.21
N MET A 172 -6.91 6.33 14.17
CA MET A 172 -6.71 5.41 15.30
C MET A 172 -5.80 4.28 14.86
N SER A 173 -4.79 3.96 15.65
CA SER A 173 -3.92 2.83 15.33
C SER A 173 -3.16 2.37 16.56
N PRO A 174 -2.72 1.12 16.60
CA PRO A 174 -1.64 0.68 17.45
C PRO A 174 -0.34 1.50 17.25
N ASN A 175 0.62 1.35 18.15
CA ASN A 175 1.99 1.84 17.94
C ASN A 175 2.89 0.83 17.21
N THR A 176 2.43 -0.41 17.08
CA THR A 176 3.08 -1.50 16.36
C THR A 176 2.00 -2.45 15.88
N LYS A 177 2.28 -3.26 14.87
CA LYS A 177 1.34 -4.26 14.37
C LYS A 177 0.92 -5.24 15.48
N ASP A 178 -0.27 -5.02 16.02
CA ASP A 178 -0.84 -5.79 17.14
C ASP A 178 -2.36 -5.91 16.97
N ASP A 179 -2.85 -7.15 16.91
CA ASP A 179 -4.25 -7.44 16.62
C ASP A 179 -5.18 -7.01 17.75
N ALA A 180 -4.74 -7.17 19.01
CA ALA A 180 -5.57 -6.82 20.16
C ALA A 180 -5.78 -5.30 20.26
N GLN A 181 -4.71 -4.52 20.05
CA GLN A 181 -4.79 -3.06 20.00
C GLN A 181 -5.59 -2.58 18.78
N GLN A 182 -5.49 -3.25 17.63
CA GLN A 182 -6.30 -2.89 16.47
C GLN A 182 -7.79 -3.18 16.70
N ILE A 183 -8.12 -4.30 17.39
CA ILE A 183 -9.48 -4.60 17.86
C ILE A 183 -9.97 -3.52 18.83
N GLU A 184 -9.12 -3.08 19.77
CA GLU A 184 -9.47 -2.01 20.70
C GLU A 184 -9.78 -0.70 19.97
N CYS A 185 -9.05 -0.37 18.90
CA CYS A 185 -9.37 0.78 18.04
C CYS A 185 -10.78 0.66 17.42
N VAL A 186 -11.16 -0.53 16.95
CA VAL A 186 -12.53 -0.78 16.42
C VAL A 186 -13.57 -0.55 17.51
N ASN A 187 -13.35 -1.10 18.71
CA ASN A 187 -14.27 -0.94 19.84
C ASN A 187 -14.40 0.52 20.27
N ASN A 188 -13.31 1.28 20.27
CA ASN A 188 -13.29 2.70 20.57
C ASN A 188 -14.03 3.53 19.51
N ALA A 189 -13.96 3.13 18.24
CA ALA A 189 -14.75 3.76 17.17
C ALA A 189 -16.26 3.50 17.37
N VAL A 190 -16.67 2.28 17.75
CA VAL A 190 -18.08 1.98 18.05
C VAL A 190 -18.55 2.79 19.27
N ALA A 191 -17.83 2.71 20.39
CA ALA A 191 -18.16 3.43 21.62
C ALA A 191 -18.16 4.96 21.43
N GLY A 192 -17.30 5.48 20.55
CA GLY A 192 -17.21 6.88 20.19
C GLY A 192 -18.30 7.37 19.23
N GLY A 193 -19.22 6.50 18.83
CA GLY A 193 -20.33 6.80 17.93
C GLY A 193 -19.86 7.28 16.57
N TYR A 194 -18.84 6.64 16.00
CA TYR A 194 -18.42 6.88 14.62
C TYR A 194 -19.39 6.20 13.66
N GLN A 195 -19.75 6.88 12.58
CA GLN A 195 -20.76 6.39 11.63
C GLN A 195 -20.17 5.42 10.60
N ALA A 196 -18.86 5.48 10.35
CA ALA A 196 -18.17 4.55 9.47
C ALA A 196 -16.75 4.26 9.97
N ILE A 197 -16.25 3.08 9.61
CA ILE A 197 -14.88 2.63 9.87
C ILE A 197 -14.22 2.31 8.53
N ILE A 198 -13.13 3.00 8.24
CA ILE A 198 -12.17 2.66 7.17
C ILE A 198 -11.04 1.90 7.86
N VAL A 199 -10.65 0.73 7.32
CA VAL A 199 -9.67 -0.11 8.01
C VAL A 199 -8.64 -0.75 7.08
N ALA A 200 -7.37 -0.70 7.49
CA ALA A 200 -6.29 -1.52 6.97
C ALA A 200 -5.97 -2.61 8.00
N ALA A 201 -6.57 -3.79 7.83
CA ALA A 201 -6.49 -4.89 8.79
C ALA A 201 -5.09 -5.53 8.82
N ASN A 202 -4.59 -5.85 10.02
CA ASN A 202 -3.31 -6.54 10.20
C ASN A 202 -3.20 -7.88 9.46
N GLY A 203 -4.34 -8.54 9.23
CA GLY A 203 -4.46 -9.78 8.49
C GLY A 203 -5.90 -10.00 8.03
N PRO A 204 -6.12 -11.00 7.15
CA PRO A 204 -7.41 -11.22 6.50
C PRO A 204 -8.55 -11.47 7.49
N ASP A 205 -8.28 -12.17 8.60
CA ASP A 205 -9.31 -12.53 9.60
C ASP A 205 -9.12 -11.86 10.96
N ALA A 206 -8.00 -11.14 11.15
CA ALA A 206 -7.50 -10.69 12.46
C ALA A 206 -8.53 -9.92 13.29
N ILE A 207 -9.30 -9.05 12.63
CA ILE A 207 -10.28 -8.17 13.28
C ILE A 207 -11.71 -8.40 12.78
N SER A 208 -11.93 -9.47 12.02
CA SER A 208 -13.20 -9.70 11.32
C SER A 208 -14.38 -9.82 12.28
N SER A 209 -14.19 -10.43 13.46
CA SER A 209 -15.23 -10.54 14.49
C SER A 209 -15.63 -9.18 15.07
N ALA A 210 -14.66 -8.32 15.38
CA ALA A 210 -14.91 -6.98 15.91
C ALA A 210 -15.65 -6.10 14.88
N LEU A 211 -15.28 -6.19 13.60
CA LEU A 211 -15.98 -5.47 12.53
C LEU A 211 -17.42 -5.96 12.32
N LYS A 212 -17.69 -7.26 12.45
CA LYS A 212 -19.05 -7.81 12.36
C LYS A 212 -19.93 -7.34 13.52
N GLU A 213 -19.37 -7.28 14.72
CA GLU A 213 -20.07 -6.73 15.89
C GLU A 213 -20.37 -5.24 15.71
N ALA A 214 -19.38 -4.45 15.27
CA ALA A 214 -19.54 -3.03 14.96
C ALA A 214 -20.63 -2.77 13.89
N ALA A 215 -20.72 -3.61 12.86
CA ALA A 215 -21.75 -3.46 11.83
C ALA A 215 -23.17 -3.81 12.30
N SER A 216 -23.30 -4.43 13.48
CA SER A 216 -24.59 -4.89 14.04
C SER A 216 -25.11 -4.01 15.18
N SER A 217 -24.33 -3.01 15.62
CA SER A 217 -24.67 -2.04 16.67
C SER A 217 -25.25 -0.75 16.10
#